data_AF-A0A182INX0-F1
#
_entry.id   AF-A0A182INX0-F1
#
_cell.length_a   1.000
_cell.length_b   1.000
_cell.length_c   1.000
_cell.angle_alpha   90.00
_cell.angle_beta   90.00
_cell.angle_gamma   90.00
#
_symmetry.space_group_name_H-M   'P 1'
#
loop_
_entity.id
_entity.type
_entity.pdbx_description
1 polymer ?
#
loop_
_entity_poly.entity_id
_entity_poly.type
_entity_poly.pdbx_seq_one_letter_code
_entity_poly.pdbx_strand_id
1 'polypeptide(L)'
;LVLFRVDLPKHKQAQQQIKVVRMKAVVLVLLLAGVAWGQRPDTVAVVNKLNEVHPLFRQIQDYVINTISEARLSSSSKIYDFHKDVILTKSTFLGTSIKQEQELLTQVNGQPGHIDQQCLAFIRQSADVNMNLAGVSYTNCLTQAGDSLMSTVQQFYSQLDVDERKYVGVGLFEEFRGENVFFDPRKIIQRLENRMFMVQEYPTHIGSEMLDAISGFSNQLDSVRMAYVSCMTMGEQLLKSSLQMAQLQLEVVCNGLHVPTPESIVPPTPSDYVTEPNTEVPEPSVDLTDAPVPPPEE
;
A
#
# COMPACT_ATOMS: atom_id res chain seq x y z
N LEU A 1 -22.81 -96.58 -14.23
CA LEU A 1 -23.70 -95.45 -14.59
C LEU A 1 -23.18 -94.21 -13.86
N VAL A 2 -23.17 -93.06 -14.53
CA VAL A 2 -23.19 -91.69 -13.96
C VAL A 2 -21.86 -90.97 -13.67
N LEU A 3 -21.60 -89.94 -14.50
CA LEU A 3 -21.15 -88.53 -14.27
C LEU A 3 -19.87 -88.31 -13.42
N PHE A 4 -18.93 -87.45 -13.80
CA PHE A 4 -19.11 -86.00 -13.96
C PHE A 4 -18.10 -85.39 -14.95
N ARG A 5 -18.64 -84.69 -15.96
CA ARG A 5 -17.95 -83.63 -16.70
C ARG A 5 -17.97 -82.40 -15.79
N VAL A 6 -16.82 -81.89 -15.38
CA VAL A 6 -16.70 -80.59 -14.71
C VAL A 6 -16.29 -79.58 -15.78
N ASP A 7 -17.26 -78.75 -16.16
CA ASP A 7 -17.09 -77.56 -17.01
C ASP A 7 -16.15 -76.55 -16.33
N LEU A 8 -15.10 -76.12 -17.05
CA LEU A 8 -14.25 -74.99 -16.65
C LEU A 8 -14.80 -73.67 -17.24
N PRO A 9 -14.63 -72.53 -16.55
CA PRO A 9 -15.55 -71.39 -16.64
C PRO A 9 -15.30 -70.49 -17.86
N LYS A 10 -16.34 -70.32 -18.69
CA LYS A 10 -16.44 -69.38 -19.83
C LYS A 10 -16.19 -67.89 -19.47
N HIS A 11 -16.09 -67.54 -18.19
CA HIS A 11 -15.99 -66.16 -17.70
C HIS A 11 -14.63 -65.48 -17.95
N LYS A 12 -13.51 -66.23 -17.92
CA LYS A 12 -12.17 -65.64 -18.12
C LYS A 12 -11.89 -65.28 -19.59
N GLN A 13 -12.42 -66.05 -20.54
CA GLN A 13 -12.26 -65.76 -21.97
C GLN A 13 -13.08 -64.52 -22.40
N ALA A 14 -14.25 -64.29 -21.81
CA ALA A 14 -15.07 -63.11 -22.09
C ALA A 14 -14.39 -61.81 -21.62
N GLN A 15 -13.78 -61.78 -20.42
CA GLN A 15 -13.08 -60.60 -19.92
C GLN A 15 -11.81 -60.26 -20.73
N GLN A 16 -11.09 -61.26 -21.25
CA GLN A 16 -9.90 -61.05 -22.05
C GLN A 16 -10.24 -60.55 -23.46
N GLN A 17 -11.33 -61.05 -24.06
CA GLN A 17 -11.89 -60.53 -25.31
C GLN A 17 -12.35 -59.07 -25.18
N ILE A 18 -13.02 -58.70 -24.09
CA ILE A 18 -13.48 -57.31 -23.86
C ILE A 18 -12.30 -56.33 -23.73
N LYS A 19 -11.20 -56.73 -23.07
CA LYS A 19 -9.98 -55.90 -22.99
C LYS A 19 -9.31 -55.71 -24.36
N VAL A 20 -9.22 -56.77 -25.17
CA VAL A 20 -8.61 -56.71 -26.52
C VAL A 20 -9.48 -55.88 -27.47
N VAL A 21 -10.80 -56.00 -27.42
CA VAL A 21 -11.72 -55.19 -28.23
C VAL A 21 -11.68 -53.72 -27.81
N ARG A 22 -11.65 -53.41 -26.51
CA ARG A 22 -11.46 -52.03 -26.03
C ARG A 22 -10.11 -51.45 -26.45
N MET A 23 -9.03 -52.22 -26.37
CA MET A 23 -7.69 -51.75 -26.77
C MET A 23 -7.60 -51.55 -28.28
N LYS A 24 -8.19 -52.45 -29.08
CA LYS A 24 -8.30 -52.27 -30.54
C LYS A 24 -9.17 -51.08 -30.90
N ALA A 25 -10.29 -50.85 -30.20
CA ALA A 25 -11.13 -49.68 -30.42
C ALA A 25 -10.41 -48.38 -30.07
N VAL A 26 -9.65 -48.34 -28.97
CA VAL A 26 -8.84 -47.16 -28.59
C VAL A 26 -7.74 -46.89 -29.62
N VAL A 27 -7.02 -47.93 -30.06
CA VAL A 27 -5.98 -47.80 -31.10
C VAL A 27 -6.59 -47.36 -32.44
N LEU A 28 -7.77 -47.86 -32.80
CA LEU A 28 -8.44 -47.52 -34.05
C LEU A 28 -9.04 -46.10 -33.99
N VAL A 29 -9.53 -45.65 -32.83
CA VAL A 29 -9.93 -44.25 -32.60
C VAL A 29 -8.72 -43.31 -32.63
N LEU A 30 -7.58 -43.70 -32.05
CA LEU A 30 -6.34 -42.92 -32.11
C LEU A 30 -5.76 -42.87 -33.54
N LEU A 31 -5.85 -43.96 -34.30
CA LEU A 31 -5.45 -44.00 -35.70
C LEU A 31 -6.39 -43.16 -36.58
N LEU A 32 -7.71 -43.25 -36.39
CA LEU A 32 -8.68 -42.41 -37.09
C LEU A 32 -8.52 -40.93 -36.72
N ALA A 33 -8.21 -40.63 -35.47
CA ALA A 33 -7.82 -39.28 -35.06
C ALA A 33 -6.54 -38.86 -35.80
N GLY A 34 -5.49 -39.69 -35.84
CA GLY A 34 -4.26 -39.39 -36.59
C GLY A 34 -4.49 -39.12 -38.09
N VAL A 35 -5.36 -39.89 -38.74
CA VAL A 35 -5.70 -39.70 -40.17
C VAL A 35 -6.56 -38.44 -40.39
N ALA A 36 -7.52 -38.16 -39.50
CA ALA A 36 -8.33 -36.95 -39.56
C ALA A 36 -7.50 -35.68 -39.32
N TRP A 37 -6.50 -35.74 -38.45
CA TRP A 37 -5.56 -34.63 -38.20
C TRP A 37 -4.67 -34.36 -39.43
N GLY A 38 -4.38 -35.39 -40.24
CA GLY A 38 -3.64 -35.23 -41.50
C GLY A 38 -4.42 -34.54 -42.63
N GLN A 39 -5.76 -34.46 -42.55
CA GLN A 39 -6.59 -33.88 -43.63
C GLN A 39 -6.76 -32.35 -43.55
N ARG A 40 -6.35 -31.70 -42.45
CA ARG A 40 -6.46 -30.24 -42.25
C ARG A 40 -5.20 -29.66 -41.60
N PRO A 41 -4.07 -29.62 -42.34
CA PRO A 41 -2.79 -29.16 -41.79
C PRO A 41 -2.85 -27.73 -41.21
N ASP A 42 -3.62 -26.83 -41.84
CA ASP A 42 -3.72 -25.44 -41.39
C ASP A 42 -4.46 -25.28 -40.05
N THR A 43 -5.49 -26.09 -39.78
CA THR A 43 -6.19 -26.09 -38.49
C THR A 43 -5.31 -26.64 -37.37
N VAL A 44 -4.49 -27.66 -37.67
CA VAL A 44 -3.50 -28.18 -36.71
C VAL A 44 -2.43 -27.11 -36.42
N ALA A 45 -2.05 -26.31 -37.41
CA ALA A 45 -1.12 -25.20 -37.23
C ALA A 45 -1.65 -24.14 -36.25
N VAL A 46 -2.96 -23.86 -36.21
CA VAL A 46 -3.57 -22.96 -35.21
C VAL A 46 -3.33 -23.48 -33.79
N VAL A 47 -3.52 -24.77 -33.54
CA VAL A 47 -3.32 -25.40 -32.21
C VAL A 47 -1.84 -25.37 -31.82
N ASN A 48 -0.94 -25.68 -32.76
CA ASN A 48 0.49 -25.58 -32.53
C ASN A 48 0.91 -24.15 -32.17
N LYS A 49 0.37 -23.15 -32.89
CA LYS A 49 0.66 -21.75 -32.60
C LYS A 49 0.09 -21.32 -31.24
N LEU A 50 -1.09 -21.80 -30.88
CA LEU A 50 -1.66 -21.55 -29.55
C LEU A 50 -0.78 -22.11 -28.44
N ASN A 51 -0.25 -23.33 -28.61
CA ASN A 51 0.67 -23.95 -27.66
C ASN A 51 2.02 -23.22 -27.56
N GLU A 52 2.48 -22.60 -28.65
CA GLU A 52 3.68 -21.77 -28.67
C GLU A 52 3.46 -20.43 -27.94
N VAL A 53 2.29 -19.81 -28.13
CA VAL A 53 1.99 -18.46 -27.63
C VAL A 53 1.51 -18.48 -26.17
N HIS A 54 0.81 -19.53 -25.74
CA HIS A 54 0.27 -19.66 -24.38
C HIS A 54 1.29 -19.44 -23.25
N PRO A 55 2.49 -20.06 -23.23
CA PRO A 55 3.45 -19.85 -22.13
C PRO A 55 3.98 -18.40 -22.08
N LEU A 56 4.10 -17.71 -23.22
CA LEU A 56 4.55 -16.31 -23.27
C LEU A 56 3.52 -15.38 -22.63
N PHE A 57 2.23 -15.61 -22.91
CA PHE A 57 1.16 -14.85 -22.28
C PHE A 57 1.17 -15.00 -20.76
N ARG A 58 1.37 -16.23 -20.27
CA ARG A 58 1.49 -16.48 -18.83
C ARG A 58 2.66 -15.71 -18.22
N GLN A 59 3.84 -15.76 -18.84
CA GLN A 59 5.02 -15.06 -18.36
C GLN A 59 4.77 -13.54 -18.22
N ILE A 60 4.05 -12.97 -19.17
CA ILE A 60 3.78 -11.53 -19.18
C ILE A 60 2.68 -11.15 -18.19
N GLN A 61 1.64 -11.98 -18.04
CA GLN A 61 0.67 -11.81 -16.96
C GLN A 61 1.36 -11.85 -15.59
N ASP A 62 2.24 -12.81 -15.36
CA ASP A 62 3.01 -12.92 -14.11
C ASP A 62 3.90 -11.67 -13.90
N TYR A 63 4.57 -11.19 -14.95
CA TYR A 63 5.37 -9.96 -14.90
C TYR A 63 4.55 -8.71 -14.57
N VAL A 64 3.39 -8.54 -15.21
CA VAL A 64 2.47 -7.42 -14.98
C VAL A 64 1.97 -7.44 -13.55
N ILE A 65 1.51 -8.59 -13.06
CA ILE A 65 1.01 -8.75 -11.69
C ILE A 65 2.09 -8.43 -10.67
N ASN A 66 3.31 -8.96 -10.87
CA ASN A 66 4.43 -8.70 -9.95
C ASN A 66 4.82 -7.22 -9.95
N THR A 67 4.93 -6.59 -11.13
CA THR A 67 5.26 -5.16 -11.24
C THR A 67 4.20 -4.27 -10.57
N ILE A 68 2.91 -4.55 -10.78
CA ILE A 68 1.83 -3.80 -10.12
C ILE A 68 1.84 -4.04 -8.61
N SER A 69 2.09 -5.27 -8.17
CA SER A 69 2.22 -5.60 -6.75
C SER A 69 3.36 -4.82 -6.09
N GLU A 70 4.53 -4.76 -6.74
CA GLU A 70 5.66 -3.94 -6.31
C GLU A 70 5.30 -2.45 -6.25
N ALA A 71 4.56 -1.93 -7.23
CA ALA A 71 4.08 -0.56 -7.23
C ALA A 71 3.13 -0.29 -6.04
N ARG A 72 2.21 -1.21 -5.73
CA ARG A 72 1.30 -1.14 -4.57
C ARG A 72 2.05 -1.19 -3.24
N LEU A 73 3.10 -2.01 -3.14
CA LEU A 73 3.95 -2.08 -1.94
C LEU A 73 4.76 -0.80 -1.75
N SER A 74 5.38 -0.31 -2.84
CA SER A 74 6.16 0.93 -2.83
C SER A 74 5.28 2.13 -2.45
N SER A 75 4.08 2.24 -3.02
CA SER A 75 3.15 3.33 -2.67
C SER A 75 2.72 3.26 -1.21
N SER A 76 2.48 2.06 -0.66
CA SER A 76 2.16 1.89 0.76
C SER A 76 3.28 2.40 1.67
N SER A 77 4.55 2.16 1.32
CA SER A 77 5.68 2.71 2.07
C SER A 77 5.70 4.24 2.01
N LYS A 78 5.43 4.83 0.85
CA LYS A 78 5.39 6.30 0.68
C LYS A 78 4.26 6.94 1.47
N ILE A 79 3.09 6.30 1.53
CA ILE A 79 1.96 6.74 2.35
C ILE A 79 2.34 6.71 3.84
N TYR A 80 3.03 5.66 4.29
CA TYR A 80 3.52 5.58 5.68
C TYR A 80 4.48 6.71 6.01
N ASP A 81 5.47 6.96 5.14
CA ASP A 81 6.44 8.05 5.31
C ASP A 81 5.75 9.42 5.35
N PHE A 82 4.76 9.64 4.48
CA PHE A 82 3.95 10.86 4.49
C PHE A 82 3.26 11.09 5.85
N HIS A 83 2.61 10.07 6.42
CA HIS A 83 1.96 10.19 7.73
C HIS A 83 2.98 10.52 8.83
N LYS A 84 4.13 9.86 8.81
CA LYS A 84 5.22 10.13 9.76
C LYS A 84 5.68 11.59 9.67
N ASP A 85 5.90 12.09 8.46
CA ASP A 85 6.30 13.49 8.23
C ASP A 85 5.25 14.49 8.70
N VAL A 86 3.96 14.22 8.45
CA VAL A 86 2.84 15.05 8.93
C VAL A 86 2.81 15.12 10.46
N ILE A 87 2.99 13.99 11.14
CA ILE A 87 3.01 13.90 12.61
C ILE A 87 4.20 14.67 13.19
N LEU A 88 5.40 14.46 12.64
CA LEU A 88 6.60 15.17 13.09
C LEU A 88 6.47 16.68 12.90
N THR A 89 5.99 17.10 11.73
CA THR A 89 5.73 18.50 11.42
C THR A 89 4.76 19.10 12.42
N LYS A 90 3.60 18.45 12.66
CA LYS A 90 2.61 18.91 13.64
C LYS A 90 3.22 19.07 15.03
N SER A 91 3.99 18.07 15.46
CA SER A 91 4.60 18.05 16.79
C SER A 91 5.57 19.21 16.99
N THR A 92 6.37 19.55 15.97
CA THR A 92 7.26 20.71 15.98
C THR A 92 6.48 22.02 16.13
N PHE A 93 5.44 22.25 15.32
CA PHE A 93 4.63 23.47 15.41
C PHE A 93 3.89 23.60 16.76
N LEU A 94 3.37 22.49 17.29
CA LEU A 94 2.76 22.47 18.63
C LEU A 94 3.78 22.81 19.72
N GLY A 95 4.96 22.20 19.68
CA GLY A 95 6.03 22.48 20.64
C GLY A 95 6.44 23.96 20.63
N THR A 96 6.58 24.55 19.44
CA THR A 96 6.89 25.98 19.30
C THR A 96 5.77 26.87 19.82
N SER A 97 4.52 26.55 19.51
CA SER A 97 3.34 27.31 19.99
C SER A 97 3.22 27.30 21.51
N ILE A 98 3.38 26.13 22.14
CA ILE A 98 3.37 25.96 23.60
C ILE A 98 4.49 26.77 24.24
N LYS A 99 5.70 26.73 23.65
CA LYS A 99 6.83 27.50 24.17
C LYS A 99 6.54 29.00 24.14
N GLN A 100 6.01 29.51 23.03
CA GLN A 100 5.66 30.93 22.89
C GLN A 100 4.58 31.36 23.88
N GLU A 101 3.56 30.53 24.12
CA GLU A 101 2.56 30.78 25.15
C GLU A 101 3.19 30.82 26.55
N GLN A 102 4.02 29.83 26.86
CA GLN A 102 4.68 29.73 28.16
C GLN A 102 5.59 30.94 28.44
N GLU A 103 6.28 31.45 27.42
CA GLU A 103 7.08 32.68 27.52
C GLU A 103 6.20 33.87 27.93
N LEU A 104 5.06 34.09 27.26
CA LEU A 104 4.10 35.14 27.62
C LEU A 104 3.54 34.93 29.03
N LEU A 105 3.09 33.73 29.37
CA LEU A 105 2.52 33.44 30.68
C LEU A 105 3.54 33.63 31.81
N THR A 106 4.82 33.37 31.56
CA THR A 106 5.90 33.65 32.51
C THR A 106 6.03 35.15 32.76
N GLN A 107 5.96 35.98 31.71
CA GLN A 107 5.94 37.44 31.84
C GLN A 107 4.73 37.93 32.64
N VAL A 108 3.54 37.40 32.35
CA VAL A 108 2.29 37.80 33.02
C VAL A 108 2.26 37.37 34.48
N ASN A 109 2.73 36.16 34.80
CA ASN A 109 2.70 35.62 36.16
C ASN A 109 3.83 36.17 37.05
N GLY A 110 4.94 36.64 36.46
CA GLY A 110 6.03 37.27 37.19
C GLY A 110 5.79 38.74 37.57
N GLN A 111 4.61 39.30 37.24
CA GLN A 111 4.31 40.69 37.53
C GLN A 111 4.18 40.97 39.04
N PRO A 112 4.66 42.13 39.53
CA PRO A 112 4.44 42.55 40.90
C PRO A 112 2.95 42.69 41.25
N GLY A 113 2.60 42.46 42.52
CA GLY A 113 1.20 42.50 42.98
C GLY A 113 0.51 43.88 42.92
N HIS A 114 1.25 44.96 42.62
CA HIS A 114 0.66 46.29 42.42
C HIS A 114 0.14 46.51 40.99
N ILE A 115 0.48 45.62 40.05
CA ILE A 115 -0.05 45.64 38.68
C ILE A 115 -1.52 45.19 38.71
N ASP A 116 -2.34 45.83 37.86
CA ASP A 116 -3.77 45.55 37.77
C ASP A 116 -4.04 44.08 37.40
N GLN A 117 -4.56 43.33 38.36
CA GLN A 117 -4.86 41.90 38.21
C GLN A 117 -5.97 41.64 37.19
N GLN A 118 -6.90 42.57 36.97
CA GLN A 118 -7.93 42.43 35.94
C GLN A 118 -7.31 42.52 34.54
N CYS A 119 -6.39 43.46 34.34
CA CYS A 119 -5.63 43.57 33.10
C CYS A 119 -4.80 42.31 32.84
N LEU A 120 -4.10 41.77 33.86
CA LEU A 120 -3.35 40.51 33.71
C LEU A 120 -4.26 39.31 33.40
N ALA A 121 -5.45 39.24 33.98
CA ALA A 121 -6.43 38.20 33.65
C ALA A 121 -6.88 38.29 32.19
N PHE A 122 -7.07 39.50 31.66
CA PHE A 122 -7.39 39.71 30.25
C PHE A 122 -6.26 39.22 29.32
N ILE A 123 -5.00 39.48 29.65
CA ILE A 123 -3.86 38.97 28.86
C ILE A 123 -3.83 37.44 28.84
N ARG A 124 -4.04 36.77 29.99
CA ARG A 124 -4.12 35.30 30.05
C ARG A 124 -5.26 34.75 29.20
N GLN A 125 -6.44 35.37 29.29
CA GLN A 125 -7.59 34.96 28.49
C GLN A 125 -7.35 35.18 26.99
N SER A 126 -6.72 36.30 26.62
CA SER A 126 -6.34 36.58 25.23
C SER A 126 -5.37 35.52 24.69
N ALA A 127 -4.37 35.13 25.48
CA ALA A 127 -3.45 34.06 25.12
C ALA A 127 -4.19 32.73 24.87
N ASP A 128 -5.04 32.31 25.80
CA ASP A 128 -5.84 31.08 25.69
C ASP A 128 -6.74 31.08 24.44
N VAL A 129 -7.45 32.19 24.17
CA VAL A 129 -8.30 32.30 22.97
C VAL A 129 -7.46 32.18 21.69
N ASN A 130 -6.29 32.80 21.64
CA ASN A 130 -5.41 32.72 20.46
C ASN A 130 -4.81 31.32 20.28
N MET A 131 -4.46 30.64 21.38
CA MET A 131 -4.02 29.24 21.34
C MET A 131 -5.11 28.31 20.82
N ASN A 132 -6.35 28.49 21.27
CA ASN A 132 -7.50 27.73 20.77
C ASN A 132 -7.73 27.97 19.28
N LEU A 133 -7.64 29.23 18.82
CA LEU A 133 -7.79 29.56 17.40
C LEU A 133 -6.66 28.94 16.54
N ALA A 134 -5.43 28.95 17.04
CA ALA A 134 -4.31 28.28 16.40
C ALA A 134 -4.53 26.75 16.33
N GLY A 135 -5.04 26.15 17.40
CA GLY A 135 -5.39 24.72 17.43
C GLY A 135 -6.43 24.33 16.38
N VAL A 136 -7.46 25.16 16.19
CA VAL A 136 -8.44 24.98 15.10
C VAL A 136 -7.76 25.11 13.73
N SER A 137 -6.91 26.13 13.56
CA SER A 137 -6.15 26.32 12.31
C SER A 137 -5.30 25.10 11.95
N TYR A 138 -4.51 24.59 12.90
CA TYR A 138 -3.68 23.39 12.70
C TYR A 138 -4.51 22.14 12.42
N THR A 139 -5.68 22.01 13.05
CA THR A 139 -6.61 20.90 12.76
C THR A 139 -7.13 20.99 11.33
N ASN A 140 -7.51 22.17 10.86
CA ASN A 140 -7.95 22.39 9.48
C ASN A 140 -6.85 22.11 8.45
N CYS A 141 -5.59 22.49 8.75
CA CYS A 141 -4.45 22.15 7.89
C CYS A 141 -4.27 20.62 7.78
N LEU A 142 -4.41 19.91 8.90
CA LEU A 142 -4.28 18.45 8.94
C LEU A 142 -5.41 17.76 8.15
N THR A 143 -6.65 18.20 8.31
CA THR A 143 -7.79 17.60 7.58
C THR A 143 -7.66 17.84 6.08
N GLN A 144 -7.25 19.04 5.64
CA GLN A 144 -7.00 19.34 4.23
C GLN A 144 -5.90 18.46 3.62
N ALA A 145 -4.82 18.21 4.39
CA ALA A 145 -3.77 17.30 3.97
C ALA A 145 -4.27 15.86 3.87
N GLY A 146 -5.11 15.42 4.81
CA GLY A 146 -5.76 14.10 4.79
C GLY A 146 -6.69 13.91 3.58
N ASP A 147 -7.53 14.91 3.28
CA ASP A 147 -8.43 14.88 2.13
C ASP A 147 -7.65 14.83 0.80
N SER A 148 -6.58 15.61 0.71
CA SER A 148 -5.70 15.62 -0.47
C SER A 148 -4.97 14.29 -0.64
N LEU A 149 -4.45 13.73 0.45
CA LEU A 149 -3.84 12.39 0.45
C LEU A 149 -4.84 11.34 -0.05
N MET A 150 -6.06 11.34 0.47
CA MET A 150 -7.10 10.38 0.07
C MET A 150 -7.39 10.46 -1.44
N SER A 151 -7.55 11.68 -1.97
CA SER A 151 -7.75 11.89 -3.41
C SER A 151 -6.57 11.39 -4.25
N THR A 152 -5.34 11.70 -3.85
CA THR A 152 -4.11 11.27 -4.54
C THR A 152 -3.95 9.75 -4.51
N VAL A 153 -4.21 9.12 -3.37
CA VAL A 153 -4.19 7.66 -3.21
C VAL A 153 -5.24 7.00 -4.10
N GLN A 154 -6.48 7.49 -4.08
CA GLN A 154 -7.55 6.95 -4.90
C GLN A 154 -7.22 7.05 -6.40
N GLN A 155 -6.68 8.19 -6.84
CA GLN A 155 -6.27 8.38 -8.23
C GLN A 155 -5.19 7.36 -8.63
N PHE A 156 -4.15 7.19 -7.82
CA PHE A 156 -3.08 6.24 -8.09
C PHE A 156 -3.57 4.80 -8.20
N TYR A 157 -4.36 4.31 -7.24
CA TYR A 157 -4.89 2.94 -7.29
C TYR A 157 -5.87 2.74 -8.45
N SER A 158 -6.65 3.76 -8.81
CA SER A 158 -7.53 3.68 -9.97
C SER A 158 -6.77 3.53 -11.29
N GLN A 159 -5.60 4.17 -11.40
CA GLN A 159 -4.72 4.03 -12.56
C GLN A 159 -4.12 2.62 -12.63
N LEU A 160 -3.61 2.11 -11.50
CA LEU A 160 -3.09 0.73 -11.43
C LEU A 160 -4.14 -0.31 -11.85
N ASP A 161 -5.40 -0.16 -11.44
CA ASP A 161 -6.47 -1.08 -11.80
C ASP A 161 -6.84 -1.04 -13.29
N VAL A 162 -6.73 0.14 -13.93
CA VAL A 162 -6.92 0.28 -15.38
C VAL A 162 -5.79 -0.41 -16.13
N ASP A 163 -4.55 -0.22 -15.68
CA ASP A 163 -3.38 -0.86 -16.27
C ASP A 163 -3.44 -2.39 -16.10
N GLU A 164 -3.79 -2.89 -14.92
CA GLU A 164 -3.98 -4.33 -14.67
C GLU A 164 -5.00 -4.94 -15.66
N ARG A 165 -6.15 -4.28 -15.86
CA ARG A 165 -7.17 -4.76 -16.81
C ARG A 165 -6.72 -4.69 -18.27
N LYS A 166 -5.98 -3.65 -18.65
CA LYS A 166 -5.45 -3.47 -20.02
C LYS A 166 -4.48 -4.61 -20.38
N TYR A 167 -3.65 -5.05 -19.44
CA TYR A 167 -2.59 -6.02 -19.71
C TYR A 167 -2.99 -7.47 -19.39
N VAL A 168 -3.81 -7.71 -18.35
CA VAL A 168 -4.25 -9.07 -17.95
C VAL A 168 -5.60 -9.46 -18.55
N GLY A 169 -6.51 -8.49 -18.75
CA GLY A 169 -7.90 -8.74 -19.12
C GLY A 169 -8.16 -9.06 -20.59
N VAL A 170 -7.20 -8.82 -21.49
CA VAL A 170 -7.38 -9.05 -22.93
C VAL A 170 -6.78 -10.41 -23.31
N GLY A 171 -7.57 -11.47 -23.15
CA GLY A 171 -7.11 -12.85 -23.31
C GLY A 171 -6.74 -13.24 -24.75
N LEU A 172 -5.88 -14.27 -24.86
CA LEU A 172 -5.45 -14.95 -26.09
C LEU A 172 -6.62 -15.39 -27.00
N PHE A 173 -7.81 -15.59 -26.42
CA PHE A 173 -8.99 -16.09 -27.10
C PHE A 173 -9.76 -15.02 -27.90
N GLU A 174 -9.49 -13.73 -27.67
CA GLU A 174 -10.11 -12.66 -28.47
C GLU A 174 -9.79 -12.78 -29.96
N GLU A 175 -8.63 -13.36 -30.29
CA GLU A 175 -8.20 -13.51 -31.68
C GLU A 175 -9.05 -14.52 -32.48
N PHE A 176 -9.81 -15.36 -31.78
CA PHE A 176 -10.77 -16.29 -32.37
C PHE A 176 -12.16 -15.68 -32.60
N ARG A 177 -12.42 -14.49 -32.06
CA ARG A 177 -13.75 -13.86 -32.15
C ARG A 177 -14.09 -13.56 -33.61
N GLY A 178 -15.20 -14.14 -34.07
CA GLY A 178 -15.72 -13.95 -35.44
C GLY A 178 -14.98 -14.76 -36.52
N GLU A 179 -14.01 -15.61 -36.15
CA GLU A 179 -13.27 -16.44 -37.10
C GLU A 179 -13.68 -17.92 -36.97
N ASN A 180 -13.69 -18.65 -38.08
CA ASN A 180 -13.95 -20.08 -38.08
C ASN A 180 -12.64 -20.85 -38.22
N VAL A 181 -12.27 -21.60 -37.17
CA VAL A 181 -11.02 -22.38 -37.08
C VAL A 181 -10.79 -23.36 -38.24
N PHE A 182 -11.86 -23.80 -38.90
CA PHE A 182 -11.81 -24.72 -40.03
C PHE A 182 -11.82 -24.02 -41.39
N PHE A 183 -12.29 -22.78 -41.47
CA PHE A 183 -12.45 -22.04 -42.72
C PHE A 183 -11.37 -20.95 -42.89
N ASP A 184 -10.99 -20.29 -41.81
CA ASP A 184 -10.03 -19.18 -41.76
C ASP A 184 -8.78 -19.44 -40.88
N PRO A 185 -8.17 -20.65 -40.87
CA PRO A 185 -7.06 -20.94 -39.95
C PRO A 185 -5.86 -20.00 -40.12
N ARG A 186 -5.57 -19.54 -41.35
CA ARG A 186 -4.46 -18.61 -41.63
C ARG A 186 -4.69 -17.22 -41.04
N LYS A 187 -5.94 -16.72 -41.01
CA LYS A 187 -6.24 -15.42 -40.39
C LYS A 187 -6.05 -15.47 -38.88
N ILE A 188 -6.47 -16.57 -38.25
CA ILE A 188 -6.26 -16.78 -36.81
C ILE A 188 -4.77 -16.83 -36.48
N ILE A 189 -3.96 -17.56 -37.26
CA ILE A 189 -2.50 -17.60 -37.08
C ILE A 189 -1.89 -16.20 -37.20
N GLN A 190 -2.26 -15.42 -38.23
CA GLN A 190 -1.78 -14.04 -38.37
C GLN A 190 -2.17 -13.15 -37.18
N ARG A 191 -3.40 -13.27 -36.66
CA ARG A 191 -3.82 -12.52 -35.47
C ARG A 191 -3.02 -12.91 -34.24
N LEU A 192 -2.79 -14.21 -34.03
CA LEU A 192 -1.97 -14.72 -32.93
C LEU A 192 -0.51 -14.25 -33.04
N GLU A 193 0.07 -14.21 -34.24
CA GLU A 193 1.42 -13.69 -34.49
C GLU A 193 1.52 -12.19 -34.22
N ASN A 194 0.61 -11.39 -34.77
CA ASN A 194 0.56 -9.96 -34.51
C ASN A 194 0.42 -9.68 -33.01
N ARG A 195 -0.39 -10.48 -32.32
CA ARG A 195 -0.58 -10.33 -30.88
C ARG A 195 0.68 -10.71 -30.10
N MET A 196 1.40 -11.76 -30.52
CA MET A 196 2.67 -12.17 -29.94
C MET A 196 3.73 -11.06 -30.03
N PHE A 197 3.78 -10.31 -31.14
CA PHE A 197 4.67 -9.15 -31.27
C PHE A 197 4.32 -8.03 -30.28
N MET A 198 3.03 -7.66 -30.18
CA MET A 198 2.57 -6.65 -29.21
C MET A 198 2.88 -7.05 -27.76
N VAL A 199 2.70 -8.33 -27.45
CA VAL A 199 2.90 -8.91 -26.12
C VAL A 199 4.38 -8.87 -25.73
N GLN A 200 5.31 -9.08 -26.66
CA GLN A 200 6.75 -8.97 -26.40
C GLN A 200 7.21 -7.55 -26.01
N GLU A 201 6.49 -6.50 -26.43
CA GLU A 201 6.82 -5.12 -26.08
C GLU A 201 6.29 -4.70 -24.70
N TYR A 202 5.30 -5.42 -24.15
CA TYR A 202 4.65 -5.06 -22.88
C TYR A 202 5.57 -4.91 -21.68
N PRO A 203 6.57 -5.78 -21.43
CA PRO A 203 7.44 -5.64 -20.25
C PRO A 203 8.15 -4.27 -20.18
N THR A 204 8.61 -3.76 -21.31
CA THR A 204 9.30 -2.47 -21.39
C THR A 204 8.35 -1.32 -21.12
N HIS A 205 7.16 -1.34 -21.74
CA HIS A 205 6.17 -0.28 -21.60
C HIS A 205 5.59 -0.21 -20.20
N ILE A 206 5.13 -1.34 -19.64
CA ILE A 206 4.54 -1.34 -18.30
C ILE A 206 5.57 -1.00 -17.23
N GLY A 207 6.82 -1.46 -17.38
CA GLY A 207 7.90 -1.09 -16.47
C GLY A 207 8.10 0.42 -16.42
N SER A 208 8.16 1.09 -17.58
CA SER A 208 8.27 2.55 -17.64
C SER A 208 7.02 3.27 -17.11
N GLU A 209 5.82 2.84 -17.52
CA GLU A 209 4.55 3.45 -17.09
C GLU A 209 4.39 3.36 -15.56
N MET A 210 4.78 2.24 -14.95
CA MET A 210 4.72 2.04 -13.50
C MET A 210 5.75 2.88 -12.75
N LEU A 211 6.98 2.98 -13.26
CA LEU A 211 7.99 3.86 -12.66
C LEU A 211 7.55 5.32 -12.71
N ASP A 212 6.98 5.76 -13.82
CA ASP A 212 6.44 7.11 -13.98
C ASP A 212 5.24 7.33 -13.06
N ALA A 213 4.35 6.34 -12.90
CA ALA A 213 3.21 6.42 -11.99
C ALA A 213 3.66 6.54 -10.53
N ILE A 214 4.64 5.74 -10.08
CA ILE A 214 5.19 5.81 -8.72
C ILE A 214 5.89 7.15 -8.48
N SER A 215 6.69 7.63 -9.45
CA SER A 215 7.34 8.94 -9.39
C SER A 215 6.32 10.08 -9.30
N GLY A 216 5.29 10.04 -10.15
CA GLY A 216 4.17 10.97 -10.14
C GLY A 216 3.43 10.97 -8.81
N PHE A 217 3.16 9.80 -8.24
CA PHE A 217 2.55 9.65 -6.92
C PHE A 217 3.43 10.28 -5.83
N SER A 218 4.73 10.01 -5.82
CA SER A 218 5.67 10.62 -4.86
C SER A 218 5.66 12.15 -4.96
N ASN A 219 5.69 12.70 -6.17
CA ASN A 219 5.65 14.15 -6.38
C ASN A 219 4.33 14.78 -5.90
N GLN A 220 3.20 14.09 -6.08
CA GLN A 220 1.92 14.54 -5.56
C GLN A 220 1.92 14.54 -4.02
N LEU A 221 2.44 13.49 -3.37
CA LEU A 221 2.57 13.45 -1.91
C LEU A 221 3.46 14.58 -1.38
N ASP A 222 4.58 14.86 -2.05
CA ASP A 222 5.46 15.98 -1.70
C ASP A 222 4.75 17.34 -1.85
N SER A 223 3.93 17.50 -2.89
CA SER A 223 3.10 18.69 -3.06
C SER A 223 2.10 18.87 -1.91
N VAL A 224 1.41 17.79 -1.51
CA VAL A 224 0.49 17.81 -0.35
C VAL A 224 1.25 18.16 0.92
N ARG A 225 2.43 17.58 1.14
CA ARG A 225 3.29 17.88 2.29
C ARG A 225 3.70 19.35 2.33
N MET A 226 4.14 19.92 1.19
CA MET A 226 4.52 21.33 1.12
C MET A 226 3.34 22.26 1.42
N ALA A 227 2.15 21.95 0.90
CA ALA A 227 0.94 22.70 1.19
C ALA A 227 0.59 22.64 2.69
N TYR A 228 0.71 21.47 3.31
CA TYR A 228 0.50 21.28 4.75
C TYR A 228 1.48 22.12 5.58
N VAL A 229 2.78 22.05 5.29
CA VAL A 229 3.81 22.85 6.00
C VAL A 229 3.54 24.35 5.85
N SER A 230 3.16 24.80 4.65
CA SER A 230 2.80 26.19 4.39
C SER A 230 1.60 26.64 5.22
N CYS A 231 0.53 25.82 5.26
CA CYS A 231 -0.66 26.08 6.08
C CYS A 231 -0.32 26.18 7.57
N MET A 232 0.45 25.23 8.10
CA MET A 232 0.90 25.24 9.50
C MET A 232 1.74 26.47 9.82
N THR A 233 2.65 26.85 8.92
CA THR A 233 3.51 28.04 9.06
C THR A 233 2.68 29.31 9.16
N MET A 234 1.65 29.46 8.32
CA MET A 234 0.76 30.62 8.38
C MET A 234 -0.02 30.68 9.70
N GLY A 235 -0.54 29.53 10.16
CA GLY A 235 -1.21 29.44 11.45
C GLY A 235 -0.30 29.83 12.62
N GLU A 236 0.95 29.35 12.62
CA GLU A 236 1.93 29.68 13.65
C GLU A 236 2.30 31.17 13.63
N GLN A 237 2.51 31.75 12.45
CA GLN A 237 2.82 33.17 12.32
C GLN A 237 1.72 34.05 12.91
N LEU A 238 0.45 33.71 12.65
CA LEU A 238 -0.69 34.43 13.22
C LEU A 238 -0.69 34.32 14.75
N LEU A 239 -0.51 33.12 15.30
CA LEU A 239 -0.41 32.92 16.74
C LEU A 239 0.73 33.74 17.36
N LYS A 240 1.93 33.63 16.77
CA LYS A 240 3.11 34.35 17.23
C LYS A 240 2.86 35.86 17.27
N SER A 241 2.29 36.42 16.21
CA SER A 241 1.93 37.84 16.17
C SER A 241 0.91 38.20 17.25
N SER A 242 -0.12 37.38 17.48
CA SER A 242 -1.09 37.61 18.55
C SER A 242 -0.47 37.59 19.94
N LEU A 243 0.41 36.63 20.22
CA LEU A 243 1.11 36.53 21.52
C LEU A 243 2.08 37.70 21.73
N GLN A 244 2.77 38.15 20.67
CA GLN A 244 3.59 39.36 20.72
C GLN A 244 2.76 40.62 20.99
N MET A 245 1.55 40.71 20.42
CA MET A 245 0.63 41.80 20.72
C MET A 245 0.14 41.75 22.16
N ALA A 246 -0.11 40.56 22.71
CA ALA A 246 -0.46 40.38 24.12
C ALA A 246 0.70 40.81 25.05
N GLN A 247 1.94 40.51 24.67
CA GLN A 247 3.14 41.00 25.38
C GLN A 247 3.22 42.53 25.35
N LEU A 248 2.95 43.16 24.19
CA LEU A 248 2.92 44.63 24.10
C LEU A 248 1.81 45.24 24.98
N GLN A 249 0.64 44.61 25.02
CA GLN A 249 -0.47 45.05 25.87
C GLN A 249 -0.12 44.92 27.36
N LEU A 250 0.61 43.89 27.76
CA LEU A 250 1.13 43.77 29.12
C LEU A 250 1.97 44.99 29.50
N GLU A 251 2.89 45.42 28.64
CA GLU A 251 3.79 46.55 28.91
C GLU A 251 3.09 47.92 28.82
N VAL A 252 2.30 48.15 27.76
CA VAL A 252 1.74 49.47 27.45
C VAL A 252 0.40 49.72 28.13
N VAL A 253 -0.44 48.70 28.26
CA VAL A 253 -1.80 48.84 28.81
C VAL A 253 -1.84 48.48 30.28
N CYS A 254 -1.23 47.35 30.66
CA CYS A 254 -1.21 46.93 32.06
C CYS A 254 -0.09 47.60 32.88
N ASN A 255 0.77 48.41 32.26
CA ASN A 255 1.98 48.97 32.87
C ASN A 255 2.90 47.89 33.48
N GLY A 256 2.91 46.69 32.89
CA GLY A 256 3.72 45.57 33.33
C GLY A 256 5.22 45.81 33.08
N LEU A 257 6.04 45.14 33.88
CA LEU A 257 7.50 45.17 33.75
C LEU A 257 7.98 43.93 33.01
N HIS A 258 9.05 44.05 32.21
CA HIS A 258 9.69 42.87 31.64
C HIS A 258 10.35 42.05 32.75
N VAL A 259 9.94 40.80 32.91
CA VAL A 259 10.48 39.85 33.88
C VAL A 259 11.63 39.09 33.19
N PRO A 260 12.85 39.07 33.76
CA PRO A 260 13.92 38.26 33.21
C PRO A 260 13.51 36.79 33.22
N THR A 261 13.31 36.21 32.04
CA THR A 261 13.11 34.76 31.91
C THR A 261 14.44 34.06 32.16
N PRO A 262 14.53 33.09 33.09
CA PRO A 262 15.72 32.25 33.18
C PRO A 262 15.96 31.56 31.82
N GLU A 263 17.22 31.50 31.39
CA GLU A 263 17.59 30.85 30.13
C GLU A 263 16.99 29.44 30.06
N SER A 264 16.33 29.14 28.94
CA SER A 264 15.65 27.87 28.70
C SER A 264 16.62 26.71 28.87
N ILE A 265 16.37 25.86 29.86
CA ILE A 265 16.91 24.49 29.87
C ILE A 265 16.29 23.82 28.64
N VAL A 266 17.12 23.52 27.64
CA VAL A 266 16.71 22.85 26.41
C VAL A 266 16.14 21.47 26.77
N PRO A 267 14.94 21.08 26.28
CA PRO A 267 14.47 19.70 26.44
C PRO A 267 15.48 18.75 25.78
N PRO A 268 15.83 17.61 26.39
CA PRO A 268 16.78 16.69 25.78
C PRO A 268 16.27 16.23 24.42
N THR A 269 17.10 16.41 23.40
CA THR A 269 16.97 15.79 22.07
C THR A 269 16.85 14.26 22.25
N PRO A 270 16.03 13.53 21.47
CA PRO A 270 15.85 12.08 21.61
C PRO A 270 17.08 11.20 21.26
N SER A 271 18.30 11.71 21.34
CA SER A 271 19.52 11.02 20.89
C SER A 271 20.37 10.41 22.02
N ASP A 272 20.08 10.67 23.30
CA ASP A 272 20.88 10.14 24.41
C ASP A 272 20.20 8.93 25.07
N TYR A 273 20.01 7.86 24.30
CA TYR A 273 20.15 6.51 24.86
C TYR A 273 21.61 6.11 24.72
N VAL A 274 22.46 6.67 25.58
CA VAL A 274 23.78 6.11 25.84
C VAL A 274 23.58 4.99 26.86
N THR A 275 23.71 3.78 26.34
CA THR A 275 23.91 2.49 27.01
C THR A 275 24.36 2.59 28.47
N GLU A 276 23.53 2.11 29.40
CA GLU A 276 23.96 1.81 30.78
C GLU A 276 25.18 0.87 30.75
N PRO A 277 26.17 1.07 31.62
CA PRO A 277 27.32 0.17 31.71
C PRO A 277 26.87 -1.18 32.27
N ASN A 278 27.30 -2.24 31.57
CA ASN A 278 27.20 -3.65 31.97
C ASN A 278 27.29 -3.81 33.50
N THR A 279 26.15 -4.02 34.15
CA THR A 279 26.11 -4.68 35.44
C THR A 279 25.96 -6.16 35.15
N GLU A 280 27.03 -6.90 35.40
CA GLU A 280 27.08 -8.36 35.38
C GLU A 280 25.99 -8.90 36.32
N VAL A 281 24.91 -9.44 35.74
CA VAL A 281 23.86 -10.14 36.49
C VAL A 281 24.29 -11.60 36.65
N PRO A 282 24.38 -12.15 37.88
CA PRO A 282 24.65 -13.57 38.08
C PRO A 282 23.48 -14.41 37.55
N GLU A 283 23.79 -15.52 36.86
CA GLU A 283 22.81 -16.48 36.34
C GLU A 283 21.78 -16.90 37.41
N PRO A 284 20.46 -16.86 37.12
CA PRO A 284 19.49 -17.50 37.98
C PRO A 284 19.46 -19.01 37.70
N SER A 285 19.62 -19.78 38.77
CA SER A 285 19.33 -21.21 38.79
C SER A 285 17.85 -21.44 38.47
N VAL A 286 17.59 -22.31 37.50
CA VAL A 286 16.24 -22.71 37.12
C VAL A 286 15.68 -23.66 38.18
N ASP A 287 14.78 -23.17 39.02
CA ASP A 287 13.92 -24.01 39.84
C ASP A 287 12.63 -24.33 39.06
N LEU A 288 12.50 -25.60 38.64
CA LEU A 288 11.34 -26.12 37.94
C LEU A 288 10.29 -26.57 38.97
N THR A 289 9.46 -25.65 39.45
CA THR A 289 8.15 -26.00 40.03
C THR A 289 7.20 -24.82 39.93
N ASP A 290 6.39 -24.77 38.87
CA ASP A 290 4.96 -24.42 38.91
C ASP A 290 4.43 -24.25 37.48
N ALA A 291 3.85 -25.33 36.95
CA ALA A 291 3.03 -25.28 35.75
C ALA A 291 1.57 -25.00 36.15
N PRO A 292 0.87 -24.03 35.54
CA PRO A 292 -0.55 -23.81 35.82
C PRO A 292 -1.41 -24.93 35.23
N VAL A 293 -2.30 -25.48 36.06
CA VAL A 293 -3.32 -26.48 35.70
C VAL A 293 -4.39 -25.82 34.78
N PRO A 294 -4.77 -26.44 33.65
CA PRO A 294 -5.86 -25.93 32.82
C PRO A 294 -7.25 -26.17 33.46
N PRO A 295 -8.23 -25.28 33.24
CA PRO A 295 -9.56 -25.38 33.85
C PRO A 295 -10.39 -26.52 33.22
N PRO A 296 -11.40 -27.05 33.95
CA PRO A 296 -12.20 -28.18 33.49
C PRO A 296 -13.20 -27.79 32.41
N GLU A 297 -13.41 -28.72 31.47
CA GLU A 297 -14.47 -28.66 30.47
C GLU A 297 -15.85 -28.83 31.11
N GLU A 298 -16.78 -27.91 30.81
CA GLU A 298 -18.23 -28.10 30.82
C GLU A 298 -18.82 -27.67 29.48
#